data_AF-A0A971YNP4-F1
#
_entry.id   AF-A0A971YNP4-F1
#
_cell.length_a   1.000
_cell.length_b   1.000
_cell.length_c   1.000
_cell.angle_alpha   90.00
_cell.angle_beta   90.00
_cell.angle_gamma   90.00
#
_symmetry.space_group_name_H-M   'P 1'
#
loop_
_entity.id
_entity.type
_entity.pdbx_description
1 polymer ?
#
loop_
_entity_poly.entity_id
_entity_poly.type
_entity_poly.pdbx_seq_one_letter_code
_entity_poly.pdbx_strand_id
1 'polypeptide(L)'
;YPNLPKVVYVYMLQSQGLLHDTWVYGVDAKRILPSLIHPNETMDGAIVSGNCVSACDKNTTYHHLNNPVIAELYRHHGKDLCFLGCIITNENVTLGDKERSSSYVAKLARMLGADAAVITEEGFGNPDADLAMNCSKLEGYGIKTVLITDEYAGRDGASQSLADTSPKADAVVSTGNANELIDLPPMKKVIGDVSYANVIAGGCDGASHADGSLTVELQAITGATCELGFSRLRAKEY
;
A
#
# COMPACT_ATOMS: atom_id res chain seq x y z
N TYR A 1 2.92 27.26 6.95
CA TYR A 1 4.40 27.28 6.88
C TYR A 1 4.82 27.66 5.46
N PRO A 2 4.86 28.96 5.14
CA PRO A 2 4.93 29.43 3.75
C PRO A 2 6.25 29.09 3.03
N ASN A 3 7.33 28.89 3.78
CA ASN A 3 8.68 28.65 3.24
C ASN A 3 9.09 27.16 3.24
N LEU A 4 8.23 26.26 3.72
CA LEU A 4 8.52 24.83 3.74
C LEU A 4 7.92 24.15 2.50
N PRO A 5 8.58 23.10 1.96
CA PRO A 5 8.01 22.29 0.88
C PRO A 5 6.63 21.77 1.26
N LYS A 6 5.66 21.98 0.39
CA LYS A 6 4.28 21.56 0.60
C LYS A 6 4.09 20.12 0.15
N VAL A 7 3.65 19.27 1.05
CA VAL A 7 3.56 17.83 0.80
C VAL A 7 2.13 17.37 0.95
N VAL A 8 1.62 16.63 -0.03
CA VAL A 8 0.36 15.87 0.08
C VAL A 8 0.66 14.39 0.28
N TYR A 9 -0.29 13.65 0.85
CA TYR A 9 -0.24 12.20 0.86
C TYR A 9 -1.32 11.67 -0.08
N VAL A 10 -0.92 11.01 -1.17
CA VAL A 10 -1.84 10.29 -2.06
C VAL A 10 -2.02 8.89 -1.48
N TYR A 11 -3.18 8.67 -0.88
CA TYR A 11 -3.52 7.43 -0.20
C TYR A 11 -4.45 6.61 -1.08
N MET A 12 -3.91 5.64 -1.80
CA MET A 12 -4.70 4.74 -2.63
C MET A 12 -5.40 3.70 -1.74
N LEU A 13 -6.63 3.37 -2.11
CA LEU A 13 -7.50 2.47 -1.36
C LEU A 13 -7.97 1.36 -2.28
N GLN A 14 -7.84 0.12 -1.82
CA GLN A 14 -8.29 -1.03 -2.59
C GLN A 14 -9.77 -0.91 -2.97
N SER A 15 -10.06 -1.08 -4.26
CA SER A 15 -11.42 -0.93 -4.79
C SER A 15 -11.62 -1.76 -6.07
N GLN A 16 -11.29 -3.05 -6.00
CA GLN A 16 -11.26 -3.96 -7.15
C GLN A 16 -12.47 -4.90 -7.23
N GLY A 17 -13.43 -4.77 -6.31
CA GLY A 17 -14.68 -5.53 -6.35
C GLY A 17 -14.82 -6.51 -5.18
N LEU A 18 -15.59 -7.57 -5.39
CA LEU A 18 -16.03 -8.47 -4.31
C LEU A 18 -14.85 -8.96 -3.46
N LEU A 19 -14.92 -8.69 -2.14
CA LEU A 19 -13.89 -9.00 -1.13
C LEU A 19 -12.56 -8.25 -1.32
N HIS A 20 -12.50 -7.21 -2.16
CA HIS A 20 -11.33 -6.37 -2.41
C HIS A 20 -11.74 -4.89 -2.44
N ASP A 21 -12.64 -4.51 -1.54
CA ASP A 21 -13.13 -3.14 -1.42
C ASP A 21 -12.67 -2.56 -0.08
N THR A 22 -12.44 -1.26 -0.05
CA THR A 22 -12.22 -0.44 1.15
C THR A 22 -13.34 0.59 1.21
N TRP A 23 -13.82 0.92 2.41
CA TRP A 23 -14.97 1.80 2.61
C TRP A 23 -14.52 3.13 3.19
N VAL A 24 -15.03 4.22 2.63
CA VAL A 24 -14.83 5.59 3.09
C VAL A 24 -16.19 6.14 3.55
N TYR A 25 -16.33 6.45 4.83
CA TYR A 25 -17.60 6.87 5.44
C TYR A 25 -18.77 5.91 5.14
N GLY A 26 -18.49 4.61 5.13
CA GLY A 26 -19.47 3.56 4.81
C GLY A 26 -19.85 3.46 3.33
N VAL A 27 -19.24 4.27 2.46
CA VAL A 27 -19.37 4.18 1.00
C VAL A 27 -18.17 3.44 0.44
N ASP A 28 -18.44 2.44 -0.37
CA ASP A 28 -17.43 1.69 -1.11
C ASP A 28 -16.55 2.64 -1.96
N ALA A 29 -15.22 2.55 -1.81
CA ALA A 29 -14.26 3.42 -2.45
C ALA A 29 -14.33 3.38 -3.99
N LYS A 30 -14.82 2.30 -4.62
CA LYS A 30 -15.02 2.28 -6.08
C LYS A 30 -16.07 3.29 -6.55
N ARG A 31 -16.92 3.77 -5.64
CA ARG A 31 -18.02 4.72 -5.94
C ARG A 31 -17.66 6.17 -5.66
N ILE A 32 -16.48 6.44 -5.10
CA ILE A 32 -16.05 7.82 -4.81
C ILE A 32 -15.11 8.33 -5.92
N LEU A 33 -15.06 9.65 -6.07
CA LEU A 33 -13.96 10.30 -6.77
C LEU A 33 -12.81 10.52 -5.78
N PRO A 34 -11.56 10.64 -6.27
CA PRO A 34 -10.46 11.04 -5.42
C PRO A 34 -10.79 12.33 -4.68
N SER A 35 -10.53 12.36 -3.39
CA SER A 35 -11.04 13.38 -2.48
C SER A 35 -9.97 13.81 -1.49
N LEU A 36 -9.93 15.10 -1.17
CA LEU A 36 -9.12 15.61 -0.07
C LEU A 36 -9.87 15.36 1.24
N ILE A 37 -9.22 14.68 2.18
CA ILE A 37 -9.68 14.50 3.55
C ILE A 37 -8.63 15.02 4.52
N HIS A 38 -9.09 15.48 5.68
CA HIS A 38 -8.21 15.79 6.78
C HIS A 38 -7.59 14.48 7.33
N PRO A 39 -6.28 14.43 7.63
CA PRO A 39 -5.64 13.18 8.03
C PRO A 39 -6.24 12.56 9.31
N ASN A 40 -6.70 13.37 10.28
CA ASN A 40 -7.42 12.85 11.45
C ASN A 40 -8.69 12.05 11.11
N GLU A 41 -9.34 12.30 9.96
CA GLU A 41 -10.50 11.51 9.56
C GLU A 41 -10.13 10.01 9.43
N THR A 42 -8.91 9.71 8.98
CA THR A 42 -8.41 8.32 8.93
C THR A 42 -8.27 7.70 10.32
N MET A 43 -7.76 8.48 11.30
CA MET A 43 -7.58 8.06 12.68
C MET A 43 -8.91 7.93 13.43
N ASP A 44 -9.93 8.68 13.00
CA ASP A 44 -11.30 8.63 13.53
C ASP A 44 -12.16 7.54 12.86
N GLY A 45 -11.58 6.75 11.95
CA GLY A 45 -12.23 5.59 11.34
C GLY A 45 -13.05 5.90 10.10
N ALA A 46 -12.74 6.99 9.39
CA ALA A 46 -13.36 7.27 8.09
C ALA A 46 -13.09 6.16 7.07
N ILE A 47 -11.96 5.45 7.19
CA ILE A 47 -11.56 4.37 6.29
C ILE A 47 -11.64 3.02 7.02
N VAL A 48 -12.39 2.08 6.46
CA VAL A 48 -12.57 0.73 6.99
C VAL A 48 -12.22 -0.28 5.91
N SER A 49 -11.34 -1.22 6.24
CA SER A 49 -10.97 -2.30 5.34
C SER A 49 -11.97 -3.45 5.47
N GLY A 50 -12.48 -3.90 4.33
CA GLY A 50 -13.07 -5.24 4.19
C GLY A 50 -12.45 -5.96 3.00
N ASN A 51 -11.17 -5.65 2.77
CA ASN A 51 -10.32 -6.31 1.81
C ASN A 51 -9.98 -7.74 2.30
N CYS A 52 -9.84 -8.68 1.37
CA CYS A 52 -9.41 -10.07 1.55
C CYS A 52 -8.30 -10.44 0.55
N VAL A 53 -7.52 -9.46 0.08
CA VAL A 53 -6.28 -9.61 -0.71
C VAL A 53 -5.25 -10.52 -0.02
N SER A 54 -4.11 -10.74 -0.68
CA SER A 54 -2.91 -11.36 -0.11
C SER A 54 -2.69 -10.89 1.32
N ALA A 55 -2.38 -11.81 2.23
CA ALA A 55 -2.39 -11.45 3.64
C ALA A 55 -1.34 -10.36 3.93
N CYS A 56 -0.17 -10.42 3.29
CA CYS A 56 0.97 -9.55 3.57
C CYS A 56 0.78 -8.06 3.26
N ASP A 57 0.19 -7.72 2.12
CA ASP A 57 0.02 -6.35 1.62
C ASP A 57 -1.34 -5.76 2.03
N LYS A 58 -2.16 -6.52 2.75
CA LYS A 58 -3.44 -6.02 3.26
C LYS A 58 -3.27 -4.83 4.24
N ASN A 59 -3.91 -3.72 3.91
CA ASN A 59 -4.18 -2.63 4.84
C ASN A 59 -5.44 -2.94 5.66
N THR A 60 -5.27 -3.38 6.90
CA THR A 60 -6.40 -3.64 7.81
C THR A 60 -7.00 -2.33 8.33
N THR A 61 -8.21 -2.37 8.88
CA THR A 61 -8.79 -1.21 9.60
C THR A 61 -7.86 -0.72 10.72
N TYR A 62 -7.13 -1.63 11.37
CA TYR A 62 -6.12 -1.25 12.35
C TYR A 62 -4.98 -0.44 11.71
N HIS A 63 -4.51 -0.83 10.53
CA HIS A 63 -3.48 -0.08 9.79
C HIS A 63 -3.99 1.31 9.37
N HIS A 64 -5.22 1.43 8.87
CA HIS A 64 -5.82 2.72 8.51
C HIS A 64 -5.92 3.67 9.71
N LEU A 65 -6.41 3.18 10.86
CA LEU A 65 -6.52 3.95 12.10
C LEU A 65 -5.16 4.39 12.67
N ASN A 66 -4.10 3.62 12.39
CA ASN A 66 -2.75 3.84 12.90
C ASN A 66 -1.76 4.12 11.77
N ASN A 67 -2.19 4.83 10.73
CA ASN A 67 -1.39 5.02 9.52
C ASN A 67 -0.04 5.72 9.84
N PRO A 68 1.11 5.03 9.66
CA PRO A 68 2.42 5.54 10.06
C PRO A 68 2.92 6.65 9.14
N VAL A 69 2.51 6.67 7.87
CA VAL A 69 2.82 7.77 6.93
C VAL A 69 2.21 9.06 7.42
N ILE A 70 0.94 9.03 7.84
CA ILE A 70 0.27 10.21 8.42
C ILE A 70 0.96 10.64 9.72
N ALA A 71 1.31 9.69 10.60
CA ALA A 71 2.00 9.98 11.84
C ALA A 71 3.36 10.68 11.60
N GLU A 72 4.16 10.19 10.65
CA GLU A 72 5.44 10.79 10.30
C GLU A 72 5.28 12.15 9.60
N LEU A 73 4.31 12.29 8.68
CA LEU A 73 4.00 13.58 8.05
C LEU A 73 3.58 14.63 9.08
N TYR A 74 2.81 14.26 10.11
CA TYR A 74 2.52 15.15 11.25
C TYR A 74 3.77 15.47 12.07
N ARG A 75 4.66 14.50 12.32
CA ARG A 75 5.90 14.71 13.07
C ARG A 75 6.82 15.72 12.39
N HIS A 76 6.80 15.77 11.06
CA HIS A 76 7.61 16.64 10.21
C HIS A 76 6.93 17.97 9.85
N HIS A 77 5.60 18.01 9.92
CA HIS A 77 4.82 19.21 9.65
C HIS A 77 5.26 20.41 10.48
N GLY A 78 5.58 21.51 9.80
CA GLY A 78 6.03 22.76 10.39
C GLY A 78 7.51 22.80 10.80
N LYS A 79 8.27 21.72 10.57
CA LYS A 79 9.71 21.64 10.86
C LYS A 79 10.52 21.71 9.58
N ASP A 80 10.31 20.74 8.69
CA ASP A 80 11.03 20.60 7.41
C ASP A 80 10.08 20.42 6.22
N LEU A 81 8.78 20.18 6.45
CA LEU A 81 7.74 20.18 5.43
C LEU A 81 6.42 20.81 5.91
N CYS A 82 5.55 21.15 4.97
CA CYS A 82 4.18 21.61 5.19
C CYS A 82 3.19 20.55 4.68
N PHE A 83 2.80 19.62 5.54
CA PHE A 83 1.77 18.61 5.22
C PHE A 83 0.40 19.29 4.96
N LEU A 84 -0.13 19.12 3.75
CA LEU A 84 -1.35 19.75 3.25
C LEU A 84 -2.61 18.91 3.44
N GLY A 85 -2.47 17.60 3.68
CA GLY A 85 -3.59 16.68 3.86
C GLY A 85 -3.47 15.41 3.00
N CYS A 86 -4.51 14.57 3.08
CA CYS A 86 -4.59 13.28 2.39
C CYS A 86 -5.51 13.37 1.18
N ILE A 87 -5.00 13.05 0.00
CA ILE A 87 -5.81 12.80 -1.19
C ILE A 87 -6.06 11.31 -1.25
N ILE A 88 -7.24 10.87 -0.83
CA ILE A 88 -7.64 9.47 -1.02
C ILE A 88 -8.01 9.24 -2.49
N THR A 89 -7.67 8.07 -3.02
CA THR A 89 -8.03 7.67 -4.38
C THR A 89 -8.37 6.19 -4.43
N ASN A 90 -9.14 5.80 -5.44
CA ASN A 90 -9.51 4.42 -5.69
C ASN A 90 -8.47 3.72 -6.58
N GLU A 91 -8.47 2.39 -6.52
CA GLU A 91 -7.68 1.45 -7.33
C GLU A 91 -8.63 0.61 -8.18
N ASN A 92 -9.25 1.25 -9.18
CA ASN A 92 -10.23 0.57 -10.02
C ASN A 92 -9.57 -0.40 -11.00
N VAL A 93 -10.34 -1.38 -11.48
CA VAL A 93 -9.84 -2.41 -12.40
C VAL A 93 -9.66 -1.88 -13.83
N THR A 94 -10.52 -0.96 -14.29
CA THR A 94 -10.51 -0.53 -15.70
C THR A 94 -9.51 0.61 -15.93
N LEU A 95 -8.77 0.53 -17.04
CA LEU A 95 -7.79 1.57 -17.41
C LEU A 95 -8.41 2.98 -17.46
N GLY A 96 -9.62 3.12 -18.00
CA GLY A 96 -10.30 4.42 -18.08
C GLY A 96 -10.63 5.01 -16.71
N ASP A 97 -10.93 4.18 -15.71
CA ASP A 97 -11.11 4.63 -14.34
C ASP A 97 -9.77 5.05 -13.72
N LYS A 98 -8.69 4.28 -13.92
CA LYS A 98 -7.33 4.63 -13.47
C LYS A 98 -6.89 5.98 -14.04
N GLU A 99 -7.13 6.20 -15.34
CA GLU A 99 -6.85 7.46 -16.03
C GLU A 99 -7.62 8.63 -15.43
N ARG A 100 -8.93 8.44 -15.18
CA ARG A 100 -9.78 9.46 -14.57
C ARG A 100 -9.32 9.79 -13.16
N SER A 101 -9.10 8.79 -12.32
CA SER A 101 -8.74 8.95 -10.91
C SER A 101 -7.38 9.61 -10.75
N SER A 102 -6.35 9.11 -11.41
CA SER A 102 -5.01 9.72 -11.35
C SER A 102 -4.95 11.15 -11.92
N SER A 103 -5.78 11.47 -12.92
CA SER A 103 -5.91 12.86 -13.39
C SER A 103 -6.57 13.76 -12.35
N TYR A 104 -7.53 13.23 -11.60
CA TYR A 104 -8.20 13.96 -10.52
C TYR A 104 -7.27 14.17 -9.32
N VAL A 105 -6.48 13.16 -8.95
CA VAL A 105 -5.40 13.27 -7.94
C VAL A 105 -4.44 14.39 -8.32
N ALA A 106 -3.91 14.36 -9.55
CA ALA A 106 -2.97 15.38 -10.02
C ALA A 106 -3.60 16.78 -10.01
N LYS A 107 -4.87 16.91 -10.39
CA LYS A 107 -5.61 18.17 -10.31
C LYS A 107 -5.70 18.67 -8.86
N LEU A 108 -6.09 17.83 -7.90
CA LEU A 108 -6.21 18.20 -6.49
C LEU A 108 -4.86 18.63 -5.90
N ALA A 109 -3.80 17.86 -6.14
CA ALA A 109 -2.46 18.18 -5.67
C ALA A 109 -1.98 19.55 -6.20
N ARG A 110 -2.23 19.86 -7.47
CA ARG A 110 -1.94 21.16 -8.07
C ARG A 110 -2.77 22.29 -7.49
N MET A 111 -4.07 22.07 -7.27
CA MET A 111 -4.96 23.07 -6.66
C MET A 111 -4.52 23.44 -5.25
N LEU A 112 -3.96 22.48 -4.51
CA LEU A 112 -3.38 22.70 -3.19
C LEU A 112 -1.99 23.35 -3.25
N GLY A 113 -1.38 23.42 -4.43
CA GLY A 113 -0.02 23.92 -4.64
C GLY A 113 1.03 23.02 -3.99
N ALA A 114 0.86 21.70 -4.07
CA ALA A 114 1.83 20.74 -3.57
C ALA A 114 3.14 20.81 -4.37
N ASP A 115 4.26 20.73 -3.67
CA ASP A 115 5.61 20.61 -4.24
C ASP A 115 6.02 19.12 -4.33
N ALA A 116 5.49 18.29 -3.44
CA ALA A 116 5.74 16.85 -3.43
C ALA A 116 4.54 16.03 -2.93
N ALA A 117 4.56 14.73 -3.21
CA ALA A 117 3.59 13.74 -2.79
C ALA A 117 4.26 12.46 -2.32
N VAL A 118 3.85 11.95 -1.15
CA VAL A 118 4.06 10.53 -0.79
C VAL A 118 2.89 9.74 -1.38
N ILE A 119 3.14 8.58 -1.96
CA ILE A 119 2.11 7.72 -2.55
C ILE A 119 2.24 6.32 -1.97
N THR A 120 1.17 5.78 -1.42
CA THR A 120 1.09 4.37 -0.99
C THR A 120 -0.05 3.68 -1.72
N GLU A 121 0.17 2.44 -2.12
CA GLU A 121 -0.86 1.56 -2.66
C GLU A 121 -1.41 0.56 -1.63
N GLU A 122 -2.39 -0.25 -2.05
CA GLU A 122 -2.86 -1.42 -1.31
C GLU A 122 -3.01 -2.63 -2.25
N GLY A 123 -2.16 -3.63 -2.05
CA GLY A 123 -2.12 -4.84 -2.85
C GLY A 123 -1.24 -4.70 -4.09
N PHE A 124 -1.08 -5.82 -4.79
CA PHE A 124 -0.13 -5.94 -5.89
C PHE A 124 -0.77 -6.22 -7.27
N GLY A 125 -0.04 -5.87 -8.33
CA GLY A 125 -0.30 -6.24 -9.71
C GLY A 125 -1.16 -5.21 -10.43
N ASN A 126 -2.48 -5.24 -10.20
CA ASN A 126 -3.36 -4.24 -10.81
C ASN A 126 -3.24 -2.83 -10.17
N PRO A 127 -3.03 -2.69 -8.84
CA PRO A 127 -2.74 -1.39 -8.20
C PRO A 127 -1.45 -0.73 -8.72
N ASP A 128 -0.43 -1.50 -9.10
CA ASP A 128 0.86 -0.98 -9.57
C ASP A 128 0.69 -0.01 -10.77
N ALA A 129 -0.31 -0.27 -11.63
CA ALA A 129 -0.66 0.60 -12.74
C ALA A 129 -1.25 1.95 -12.27
N ASP A 130 -2.04 1.95 -11.19
CA ASP A 130 -2.51 3.20 -10.56
C ASP A 130 -1.34 3.94 -9.91
N LEU A 131 -0.44 3.23 -9.21
CA LEU A 131 0.73 3.79 -8.56
C LEU A 131 1.65 4.48 -9.58
N ALA A 132 2.03 3.76 -10.64
CA ALA A 132 2.86 4.27 -11.73
C ALA A 132 2.20 5.45 -12.46
N MET A 133 0.88 5.42 -12.65
CA MET A 133 0.14 6.50 -13.32
C MET A 133 0.02 7.76 -12.44
N ASN A 134 -0.24 7.61 -11.15
CA ASN A 134 -0.24 8.71 -10.19
C ASN A 134 1.14 9.38 -10.14
N CYS A 135 2.21 8.57 -10.00
CA CYS A 135 3.60 9.05 -10.05
C CYS A 135 3.86 9.85 -11.34
N SER A 136 3.58 9.24 -12.49
CA SER A 136 3.90 9.82 -13.80
C SER A 136 3.20 11.15 -14.07
N LYS A 137 1.95 11.29 -13.62
CA LYS A 137 1.15 12.51 -13.79
C LYS A 137 1.58 13.61 -12.84
N LEU A 138 1.83 13.28 -11.57
CA LEU A 138 2.29 14.25 -10.56
C LEU A 138 3.67 14.83 -10.94
N GLU A 139 4.64 13.96 -11.26
CA GLU A 139 5.96 14.37 -11.76
C GLU A 139 5.87 15.15 -13.07
N GLY A 140 4.89 14.81 -13.95
CA GLY A 140 4.60 15.57 -15.17
C GLY A 140 4.15 17.00 -14.92
N TYR A 141 3.66 17.32 -13.73
CA TYR A 141 3.32 18.67 -13.29
C TYR A 141 4.36 19.30 -12.36
N GLY A 142 5.53 18.67 -12.21
CA GLY A 142 6.61 19.15 -11.35
C GLY A 142 6.39 18.88 -9.85
N ILE A 143 5.44 18.02 -9.49
CA ILE A 143 5.20 17.58 -8.12
C ILE A 143 6.05 16.33 -7.89
N LYS A 144 7.03 16.41 -6.98
CA LYS A 144 7.95 15.31 -6.71
C LYS A 144 7.30 14.15 -5.99
N THR A 145 7.60 12.91 -6.36
CA THR A 145 6.93 11.74 -5.79
C THR A 145 7.88 10.80 -5.07
N VAL A 146 7.44 10.28 -3.93
CA VAL A 146 8.04 9.12 -3.27
C VAL A 146 6.98 8.04 -3.17
N LEU A 147 7.29 6.84 -3.65
CA LEU A 147 6.39 5.70 -3.60
C LEU A 147 6.75 4.81 -2.40
N ILE A 148 5.74 4.26 -1.75
CA ILE A 148 5.89 3.19 -0.76
C ILE A 148 5.04 2.02 -1.27
N THR A 149 5.68 0.88 -1.51
CA THR A 149 5.07 -0.32 -2.07
C THR A 149 5.80 -1.56 -1.55
N ASP A 150 5.24 -2.75 -1.74
CA ASP A 150 5.95 -4.01 -1.60
C ASP A 150 6.47 -4.54 -2.95
N GLU A 151 7.05 -5.72 -2.93
CA GLU A 151 7.59 -6.35 -4.13
C GLU A 151 7.10 -7.78 -4.25
N TYR A 152 6.79 -8.21 -5.46
CA TYR A 152 6.56 -9.62 -5.80
C TYR A 152 7.64 -10.08 -6.78
N ALA A 153 8.87 -10.14 -6.26
CA ALA A 153 10.09 -10.39 -7.04
C ALA A 153 10.45 -11.88 -7.13
N GLY A 154 9.52 -12.79 -6.80
CA GLY A 154 9.79 -14.23 -6.73
C GLY A 154 10.65 -14.62 -5.53
N ARG A 155 10.74 -15.92 -5.25
CA ARG A 155 11.38 -16.45 -4.02
C ARG A 155 12.86 -16.13 -3.90
N ASP A 156 13.53 -15.95 -5.04
CA ASP A 156 14.95 -15.58 -5.13
C ASP A 156 15.16 -14.08 -5.30
N GLY A 157 14.09 -13.29 -5.39
CA GLY A 157 14.14 -11.84 -5.59
C GLY A 157 14.63 -11.41 -6.98
N ALA A 158 14.67 -12.33 -7.96
CA ALA A 158 15.23 -12.06 -9.29
C ALA A 158 14.18 -11.68 -10.35
N SER A 159 12.89 -11.78 -10.03
CA SER A 159 11.81 -11.39 -10.93
C SER A 159 11.57 -9.88 -10.90
N GLN A 160 10.86 -9.37 -11.90
CA GLN A 160 10.43 -7.98 -11.91
C GLN A 160 9.53 -7.71 -10.69
N SER A 161 9.91 -6.76 -9.84
CA SER A 161 9.26 -6.50 -8.55
C SER A 161 7.82 -5.98 -8.67
N LEU A 162 7.55 -5.10 -9.65
CA LEU A 162 6.26 -4.45 -9.88
C LEU A 162 5.74 -4.79 -11.29
N ALA A 163 4.43 -5.01 -11.41
CA ALA A 163 3.78 -5.32 -12.68
C ALA A 163 3.79 -4.13 -13.67
N ASP A 164 3.75 -2.90 -13.16
CA ASP A 164 3.90 -1.68 -13.95
C ASP A 164 4.92 -0.74 -13.31
N THR A 165 5.66 0.01 -14.13
CA THR A 165 6.71 0.92 -13.66
C THR A 165 6.72 2.20 -14.49
N SER A 166 7.30 3.26 -13.91
CA SER A 166 7.53 4.51 -14.62
C SER A 166 8.99 4.91 -14.46
N PRO A 167 9.66 5.38 -15.54
CA PRO A 167 10.99 6.01 -15.41
C PRO A 167 11.02 7.23 -14.50
N LYS A 168 9.84 7.77 -14.14
CA LYS A 168 9.69 8.89 -13.19
C LYS A 168 9.62 8.43 -11.73
N ALA A 169 9.44 7.13 -11.47
CA ALA A 169 9.47 6.55 -10.15
C ALA A 169 10.92 6.31 -9.72
N ASP A 170 11.67 7.39 -9.50
CA ASP A 170 13.10 7.35 -9.13
C ASP A 170 13.34 7.37 -7.61
N ALA A 171 12.27 7.47 -6.80
CA ALA A 171 12.29 7.36 -5.35
C ALA A 171 11.21 6.39 -4.87
N VAL A 172 11.62 5.16 -4.52
CA VAL A 172 10.73 4.09 -4.08
C VAL A 172 11.26 3.50 -2.77
N VAL A 173 10.37 3.33 -1.79
CA VAL A 173 10.63 2.64 -0.54
C VAL A 173 9.90 1.29 -0.59
N SER A 174 10.66 0.22 -0.68
CA SER A 174 10.14 -1.14 -0.60
C SER A 174 9.86 -1.53 0.86
N THR A 175 8.72 -2.17 1.10
CA THR A 175 8.35 -2.75 2.40
C THR A 175 8.71 -4.25 2.52
N GLY A 176 9.26 -4.85 1.46
CA GLY A 176 9.75 -6.22 1.44
C GLY A 176 9.24 -7.02 0.24
N ASN A 177 9.87 -8.18 0.00
CA ASN A 177 9.45 -9.12 -1.04
C ASN A 177 8.42 -10.11 -0.46
N ALA A 178 7.18 -10.05 -0.93
CA ALA A 178 6.09 -10.92 -0.51
C ALA A 178 6.37 -12.41 -0.80
N ASN A 179 7.20 -12.71 -1.81
CA ASN A 179 7.53 -14.08 -2.19
C ASN A 179 8.70 -14.68 -1.40
N GLU A 180 9.34 -13.94 -0.49
CA GLU A 180 10.45 -14.47 0.32
C GLU A 180 9.96 -15.67 1.16
N LEU A 181 10.66 -16.81 1.07
CA LEU A 181 10.35 -17.97 1.88
C LEU A 181 10.78 -17.76 3.32
N ILE A 182 9.89 -18.13 4.24
CA ILE A 182 10.11 -18.10 5.68
C ILE A 182 9.80 -19.47 6.30
N ASP A 183 10.59 -19.81 7.32
CA ASP A 183 10.38 -21.01 8.13
C ASP A 183 9.74 -20.62 9.47
N LEU A 184 8.53 -21.13 9.71
CA LEU A 184 7.82 -20.97 10.97
C LEU A 184 8.03 -22.22 11.83
N PRO A 185 8.54 -22.08 13.07
CA PRO A 185 8.77 -23.23 13.94
C PRO A 185 7.45 -23.87 14.38
N PRO A 186 7.48 -25.14 14.85
CA PRO A 186 6.28 -25.79 15.34
C PRO A 186 5.70 -25.04 16.54
N MET A 187 4.40 -24.79 16.49
CA MET A 187 3.70 -24.01 17.50
C MET A 187 3.13 -24.90 18.61
N LYS A 188 3.29 -24.48 19.87
CA LYS A 188 2.71 -25.18 21.04
C LYS A 188 1.17 -25.23 21.01
N LYS A 189 0.54 -24.28 20.32
CA LYS A 189 -0.90 -24.15 20.18
C LYS A 189 -1.22 -23.73 18.75
N VAL A 190 -2.13 -24.47 18.14
CA VAL A 190 -2.68 -24.20 16.80
C VAL A 190 -4.14 -23.81 16.96
N ILE A 191 -4.57 -22.77 16.24
CA ILE A 191 -5.98 -22.34 16.17
C ILE A 191 -6.38 -22.38 14.70
N GLY A 192 -7.45 -23.11 14.38
CA GLY A 192 -7.86 -23.37 13.00
C GLY A 192 -7.23 -24.64 12.42
N ASP A 193 -7.19 -24.73 11.10
CA ASP A 193 -6.69 -25.89 10.38
C ASP A 193 -5.38 -25.54 9.63
N VAL A 194 -4.30 -26.24 9.98
CA VAL A 194 -2.95 -26.04 9.43
C VAL A 194 -2.86 -26.53 8.00
N SER A 195 -3.74 -27.44 7.57
CA SER A 195 -3.72 -27.98 6.21
C SER A 195 -3.82 -26.88 5.15
N TYR A 196 -4.46 -25.75 5.48
CA TYR A 196 -4.58 -24.58 4.62
C TYR A 196 -3.22 -23.95 4.25
N ALA A 197 -2.17 -24.13 5.06
CA ALA A 197 -0.83 -23.64 4.72
C ALA A 197 -0.32 -24.18 3.36
N ASN A 198 -0.87 -25.31 2.89
CA ASN A 198 -0.49 -25.90 1.60
C ASN A 198 -1.24 -25.30 0.40
N VAL A 199 -2.29 -24.50 0.62
CA VAL A 199 -3.19 -24.00 -0.45
C VAL A 199 -3.48 -22.51 -0.39
N ILE A 200 -3.19 -21.83 0.72
CA ILE A 200 -3.29 -20.36 0.81
C ILE A 200 -2.31 -19.68 -0.16
N ALA A 201 -2.57 -18.42 -0.49
CA ALA A 201 -1.58 -17.58 -1.16
C ALA A 201 -0.29 -17.51 -0.31
N GLY A 202 0.85 -17.68 -0.97
CA GLY A 202 2.16 -17.88 -0.34
C GLY A 202 2.43 -19.30 0.17
N GLY A 203 1.43 -20.17 0.19
CA GLY A 203 1.58 -21.59 0.46
C GLY A 203 1.89 -22.42 -0.79
N CYS A 204 2.36 -23.65 -0.59
CA CYS A 204 2.46 -24.64 -1.66
C CYS A 204 2.32 -26.06 -1.11
N ASP A 205 2.13 -27.04 -1.99
CA ASP A 205 2.14 -28.44 -1.58
C ASP A 205 3.48 -28.77 -0.88
N GLY A 206 3.39 -29.39 0.30
CA GLY A 206 4.55 -29.62 1.18
C GLY A 206 4.98 -28.44 2.05
N ALA A 207 4.21 -27.35 2.12
CA ALA A 207 4.47 -26.26 3.07
C ALA A 207 4.39 -26.71 4.54
N SER A 208 3.61 -27.75 4.84
CA SER A 208 3.50 -28.33 6.19
C SER A 208 4.44 -29.51 6.40
N HIS A 209 5.27 -29.45 7.43
CA HIS A 209 6.25 -30.50 7.76
C HIS A 209 5.73 -31.47 8.82
N ALA A 210 6.31 -32.68 8.85
CA ALA A 210 5.91 -33.73 9.79
C ALA A 210 6.20 -33.40 11.27
N ASP A 211 7.15 -32.49 11.52
CA ASP A 211 7.47 -32.00 12.86
C ASP A 211 6.55 -30.85 13.32
N GLY A 212 5.63 -30.41 12.45
CA GLY A 212 4.69 -29.33 12.70
C GLY A 212 5.21 -27.93 12.35
N SER A 213 6.42 -27.80 11.81
CA SER A 213 6.91 -26.55 11.23
C SER A 213 6.25 -26.27 9.88
N LEU A 214 6.32 -25.01 9.42
CA LEU A 214 5.83 -24.59 8.11
C LEU A 214 6.91 -23.86 7.33
N THR A 215 6.96 -24.07 6.01
CA THR A 215 7.70 -23.23 5.07
C THR A 215 6.72 -22.61 4.09
N VAL A 216 6.55 -21.29 4.17
CA VAL A 216 5.61 -20.52 3.34
C VAL A 216 6.30 -19.24 2.87
N GLU A 217 5.75 -18.58 1.86
CA GLU A 217 6.15 -17.23 1.51
C GLU A 217 5.62 -16.23 2.55
N LEU A 218 6.32 -15.11 2.70
CA LEU A 218 5.96 -14.01 3.57
C LEU A 218 4.51 -13.53 3.31
N GLN A 219 4.03 -13.71 2.08
CA GLN A 219 2.66 -13.49 1.62
C GLN A 219 1.58 -14.08 2.55
N ALA A 220 1.88 -15.18 3.25
CA ALA A 220 0.96 -15.84 4.16
C ALA A 220 0.75 -15.10 5.50
N ILE A 221 1.59 -14.12 5.85
CA ILE A 221 1.53 -13.39 7.13
C ILE A 221 0.81 -12.06 6.96
N THR A 222 -0.29 -11.87 7.69
CA THR A 222 -1.08 -10.63 7.61
C THR A 222 -0.26 -9.38 7.91
N GLY A 223 -0.24 -8.42 6.97
CA GLY A 223 0.41 -7.11 7.13
C GLY A 223 1.93 -7.13 7.11
N ALA A 224 2.56 -8.26 6.73
CA ALA A 224 4.02 -8.36 6.71
C ALA A 224 4.67 -7.35 5.75
N THR A 225 4.10 -7.17 4.56
CA THR A 225 4.55 -6.22 3.53
C THR A 225 3.54 -5.10 3.31
N CYS A 226 2.80 -4.72 4.35
CA CYS A 226 1.83 -3.63 4.30
C CYS A 226 2.49 -2.34 3.75
N GLU A 227 1.98 -1.81 2.63
CA GLU A 227 2.63 -0.71 1.89
C GLU A 227 2.49 0.65 2.57
N LEU A 228 1.91 0.70 3.77
CA LEU A 228 2.02 1.85 4.66
C LEU A 228 3.35 1.88 5.42
N GLY A 229 4.13 0.79 5.41
CA GLY A 229 5.36 0.67 6.19
C GLY A 229 5.11 0.39 7.68
N PHE A 230 4.06 -0.38 7.99
CA PHE A 230 3.67 -0.70 9.36
C PHE A 230 4.58 -1.75 10.03
N SER A 231 5.19 -2.63 9.22
CA SER A 231 6.03 -3.72 9.72
C SER A 231 7.43 -3.22 10.08
N ARG A 232 8.20 -4.07 10.78
CA ARG A 232 9.61 -3.79 11.10
C ARG A 232 10.58 -4.43 10.10
N LEU A 233 10.06 -4.99 9.01
CA LEU A 233 10.88 -5.54 7.95
C LEU A 233 11.62 -4.41 7.26
N ARG A 234 12.88 -4.68 6.93
CA ARG A 234 13.75 -3.74 6.23
C ARG A 234 14.74 -4.53 5.39
N ALA A 235 14.92 -4.12 4.14
CA ALA A 235 16.05 -4.55 3.36
C ALA A 235 17.32 -3.88 3.90
N LYS A 236 18.43 -4.64 3.95
CA LYS A 236 19.74 -4.09 4.27
C LYS A 236 20.73 -4.63 3.25
N GLU A 237 21.15 -3.77 2.33
CA GLU A 237 22.24 -4.05 1.42
C GLU A 237 23.56 -4.05 2.22
N TYR A 238 24.45 -5.01 1.94
CA TYR A 238 25.77 -5.17 2.54
C TYR A 238 26.87 -5.05 1.49
#